data_AF-A0A5S9R6D1-F1
#
_entry.id   AF-A0A5S9R6D1-F1
#
_cell.length_a   1.000
_cell.length_b   1.000
_cell.length_c   1.000
_cell.angle_alpha   90.00
_cell.angle_beta   90.00
_cell.angle_gamma   90.00
#
_symmetry.space_group_name_H-M   'P 1'
#
loop_
_entity.id
_entity.type
_entity.pdbx_description
1 polymer ?
#
loop_
_entity_poly.entity_id
_entity_poly.type
_entity_poly.pdbx_seq_one_letter_code
_entity_poly.pdbx_strand_id
1 'polypeptide(L)'
;MTDNNRFIPPRSTVEVLENVPESALRRLKQYSGRLATEAVHYMEERLPFFADLEASQRASVQLVVQTAIVNFVEWMRNPQSDVSYTAQAFEVVPQDLRRRIALRQSVDMVRITMEFFEEVVPLLARSEEQLTALTAGILRYSRDLAFAAASAYADQAEARGAWDTRMEANLVDAVVRGDLGPELQSQAAALNWDATAPATVLVGTPQPGRMDFVSDDVHDVAKRNGRAALSDVHGTWLVTIISGGLSPTDRFLSELMKVFDDGPVVVGPTAPTLGAAHRSATEAIAGMNAVAGWAGAPRPVAARELLPERALLGDATAAVALEAEVMRPLSDAGPALMETLDAYLDSGGAIEACARKLFVHPNTVRYRLKRIADFTGRDPTVPRDSYVLRVASTVGRLTRQAQQSSSAVTGSRQVAGVTPVTLADQTGA
;
A
#
# COMPACT_ATOMS: atom_id res chain seq x y z
N MET A 1 10.08 78.92 4.77
CA MET A 1 10.59 77.70 4.12
C MET A 1 10.54 76.58 5.14
N THR A 2 9.63 75.63 4.96
CA THR A 2 9.75 74.24 5.40
C THR A 2 8.73 73.44 4.61
N ASP A 3 9.23 72.70 3.62
CA ASP A 3 8.51 71.82 2.71
C ASP A 3 7.75 70.73 3.46
N ASN A 4 6.45 70.65 3.19
CA ASN A 4 5.58 69.58 3.69
C ASN A 4 5.57 68.45 2.65
N ASN A 5 6.63 67.65 2.60
CA ASN A 5 6.73 66.49 1.73
C ASN A 5 5.88 65.34 2.30
N ARG A 6 4.55 65.43 2.13
CA ARG A 6 3.62 64.34 2.46
C ARG A 6 3.90 63.16 1.53
N PHE A 7 4.38 62.06 2.09
CA PHE A 7 4.43 60.76 1.42
C PHE A 7 2.99 60.34 1.10
N ILE A 8 2.59 60.47 -0.17
CA ILE A 8 1.34 59.92 -0.68
C ILE A 8 1.66 58.48 -1.08
N PRO A 9 1.09 57.46 -0.42
CA PRO A 9 1.33 56.08 -0.82
C PRO A 9 0.88 55.88 -2.28
N PRO A 10 1.65 55.13 -3.10
CA PRO A 10 1.26 54.85 -4.47
C PRO A 10 -0.09 54.14 -4.49
N ARG A 11 -0.90 54.43 -5.52
CA ARG A 11 -2.22 53.81 -5.73
C ARG A 11 -2.09 52.29 -5.67
N SER A 12 -3.07 51.64 -5.06
CA SER A 12 -3.07 50.17 -5.01
C SER A 12 -3.21 49.59 -6.42
N THR A 13 -2.71 48.37 -6.66
CA THR A 13 -2.85 47.71 -7.97
C THR A 13 -4.31 47.61 -8.40
N VAL A 14 -5.25 47.48 -7.46
CA VAL A 14 -6.70 47.46 -7.74
C VAL A 14 -7.19 48.82 -8.23
N GLU A 15 -6.80 49.91 -7.56
CA GLU A 15 -7.16 51.29 -7.96
C GLU A 15 -6.58 51.66 -9.34
N VAL A 16 -5.42 51.11 -9.71
CA VAL A 16 -4.83 51.28 -11.04
C VAL A 16 -5.64 50.54 -12.11
N LEU A 17 -6.19 49.36 -11.78
CA LEU A 17 -6.96 48.53 -12.71
C LEU A 17 -8.40 49.02 -12.91
N GLU A 18 -9.01 49.67 -11.90
CA GLU A 18 -10.35 50.26 -12.00
C GLU A 18 -10.44 51.40 -13.03
N ASN A 19 -9.31 51.98 -13.42
CA ASN A 19 -9.23 53.13 -14.34
C ASN A 19 -8.93 52.74 -15.80
N VAL A 20 -8.99 51.47 -16.17
CA VAL A 20 -8.68 51.03 -17.54
C VAL A 20 -9.82 51.43 -18.49
N PRO A 21 -9.55 52.20 -19.56
CA PRO A 21 -10.59 52.60 -20.50
C PRO A 21 -11.19 51.40 -21.23
N GLU A 22 -12.52 51.30 -21.27
CA GLU A 22 -13.26 50.23 -21.98
C GLU A 22 -12.85 50.10 -23.46
N SER A 23 -12.39 51.19 -24.07
CA SER A 23 -11.87 51.21 -25.45
C SER A 23 -10.55 50.43 -25.61
N ALA A 24 -9.71 50.36 -24.57
CA ALA A 24 -8.49 49.56 -24.56
C ALA A 24 -8.82 48.06 -24.44
N LEU A 25 -9.75 47.72 -23.56
CA LEU A 25 -10.24 46.33 -23.36
C LEU A 25 -10.92 45.77 -24.62
N ARG A 26 -11.79 46.57 -25.27
CA ARG A 26 -12.40 46.19 -26.56
C ARG A 26 -11.37 45.93 -27.65
N ARG A 27 -10.30 46.74 -27.68
CA ARG A 27 -9.22 46.59 -28.66
C ARG A 27 -8.42 45.30 -28.41
N LEU A 28 -8.10 45.00 -27.15
CA LEU A 28 -7.44 43.75 -26.78
C LEU A 28 -8.29 42.53 -27.22
N LYS A 29 -9.60 42.60 -26.99
CA LYS A 29 -10.56 41.56 -27.43
C LYS A 29 -10.59 41.41 -28.94
N GLN A 30 -10.57 42.52 -29.69
CA GLN A 30 -10.51 42.51 -31.16
C GLN A 30 -9.21 41.91 -31.71
N TYR A 31 -8.08 42.15 -31.04
CA TYR A 31 -6.78 41.59 -31.43
C TYR A 31 -6.51 40.17 -30.90
N SER A 32 -7.40 39.60 -30.08
CA SER A 32 -7.22 38.28 -29.46
C SER A 32 -6.82 37.17 -30.44
N GLY A 33 -7.46 37.10 -31.62
CA GLY A 33 -7.12 36.10 -32.64
C GLY A 33 -5.71 36.28 -33.21
N ARG A 34 -5.28 37.51 -33.47
CA ARG A 34 -3.92 37.82 -33.96
C ARG A 34 -2.87 37.52 -32.90
N LEU A 35 -3.12 37.98 -31.67
CA LEU A 35 -2.23 37.74 -30.53
C LEU A 35 -2.10 36.24 -30.24
N ALA A 36 -3.17 35.46 -30.39
CA ALA A 36 -3.11 34.01 -30.25
C ALA A 36 -2.23 33.36 -31.34
N THR A 37 -2.32 33.82 -32.60
CA THR A 37 -1.43 33.35 -33.67
C THR A 37 0.04 33.69 -33.39
N GLU A 38 0.31 34.92 -32.96
CA GLU A 38 1.68 35.36 -32.61
C GLU A 38 2.23 34.59 -31.40
N ALA A 39 1.41 34.32 -30.38
CA ALA A 39 1.78 33.51 -29.23
C ALA A 39 2.12 32.06 -29.62
N VAL A 40 1.37 31.44 -30.54
CA VAL A 40 1.65 30.09 -31.05
C VAL A 40 2.98 30.06 -31.80
N HIS A 41 3.26 31.07 -32.63
CA HIS A 41 4.57 31.20 -33.28
C HIS A 41 5.70 31.38 -32.26
N TYR A 42 5.46 32.19 -31.23
CA TYR A 42 6.41 32.40 -30.13
C TYR A 42 6.69 31.12 -29.34
N MET A 43 5.70 30.23 -29.17
CA MET A 43 5.90 28.88 -28.62
C MET A 43 6.73 28.01 -29.56
N GLU A 44 6.41 27.99 -30.86
CA GLU A 44 7.11 27.17 -31.86
C GLU A 44 8.62 27.47 -31.91
N GLU A 45 9.00 28.74 -31.73
CA GLU A 45 10.42 29.15 -31.68
C GLU A 45 11.15 28.73 -30.40
N ARG A 46 10.44 28.60 -29.27
CA ARG A 46 11.04 28.40 -27.94
C ARG A 46 10.87 27.01 -27.36
N LEU A 47 9.88 26.25 -27.84
CA LEU A 47 9.54 24.92 -27.35
C LEU A 47 9.82 23.87 -28.43
N PRO A 48 10.94 23.12 -28.36
CA PRO A 48 11.32 22.17 -29.40
C PRO A 48 10.24 21.14 -29.74
N PHE A 49 9.50 20.66 -28.75
CA PHE A 49 8.43 19.67 -28.96
C PHE A 49 7.18 20.25 -29.65
N PHE A 50 7.03 21.57 -29.68
CA PHE A 50 5.85 22.22 -30.23
C PHE A 50 5.80 22.10 -31.75
N ALA A 51 6.97 22.10 -32.40
CA ALA A 51 7.11 21.85 -33.84
C ALA A 51 6.61 20.45 -34.23
N ASP A 52 6.74 19.47 -33.34
CA ASP A 52 6.32 18.07 -33.56
C ASP A 52 4.80 17.87 -33.43
N LEU A 53 4.06 18.87 -32.95
CA LEU A 53 2.60 18.79 -32.81
C LEU A 53 1.91 18.76 -34.19
N GLU A 54 0.84 17.97 -34.31
CA GLU A 54 -0.03 17.96 -35.48
C GLU A 54 -0.74 19.32 -35.67
N ALA A 55 -1.12 19.65 -36.90
CA ALA A 55 -1.82 20.91 -37.20
C ALA A 55 -3.12 21.09 -36.40
N SER A 56 -3.85 19.99 -36.16
CA SER A 56 -5.08 19.96 -35.32
C SER A 56 -4.80 20.32 -33.86
N GLN A 57 -3.65 19.88 -33.33
CA GLN A 57 -3.21 20.15 -31.97
C GLN A 57 -2.78 21.62 -31.83
N ARG A 58 -2.02 22.15 -32.79
CA ARG A 58 -1.64 23.57 -32.79
C ARG A 58 -2.85 24.49 -32.88
N ALA A 59 -3.83 24.14 -33.72
CA ALA A 59 -5.10 24.88 -33.79
C ALA A 59 -5.87 24.85 -32.46
N SER A 60 -5.86 23.71 -31.77
CA SER A 60 -6.45 23.58 -30.43
C SER A 60 -5.75 24.46 -29.39
N VAL A 61 -4.41 24.49 -29.41
CA VAL A 61 -3.63 25.39 -28.54
C VAL A 61 -3.96 26.85 -28.84
N GLN A 62 -4.04 27.24 -30.11
CA GLN A 62 -4.39 28.61 -30.51
C GLN A 62 -5.75 29.03 -29.95
N LEU A 63 -6.76 28.15 -29.98
CA LEU A 63 -8.08 28.41 -29.40
C LEU A 63 -8.02 28.62 -27.89
N VAL A 64 -7.21 27.82 -27.18
CA VAL A 64 -7.00 27.96 -25.73
C VAL A 64 -6.33 29.30 -25.42
N VAL A 65 -5.28 29.69 -26.15
CA VAL A 65 -4.60 30.98 -25.98
C VAL A 65 -5.55 32.14 -26.27
N GLN A 66 -6.35 32.06 -27.34
CA GLN A 66 -7.34 33.08 -27.66
C GLN A 66 -8.38 33.23 -26.54
N THR A 67 -8.85 32.11 -25.98
CA THR A 67 -9.78 32.09 -24.84
C THR A 67 -9.14 32.72 -23.61
N ALA A 68 -7.86 32.46 -23.35
CA ALA A 68 -7.13 33.06 -22.23
C ALA A 68 -7.06 34.60 -22.34
N ILE A 69 -6.89 35.16 -23.55
CA ILE A 69 -6.93 36.61 -23.77
C ILE A 69 -8.33 37.17 -23.48
N VAL A 70 -9.38 36.50 -23.95
CA VAL A 70 -10.76 36.93 -23.68
C VAL A 70 -11.04 36.91 -22.17
N ASN A 71 -10.61 35.87 -21.46
CA ASN A 71 -10.75 35.77 -20.01
C ASN A 71 -9.97 36.86 -19.28
N PHE A 72 -8.76 37.20 -19.75
CA PHE A 72 -8.01 38.34 -19.22
C PHE A 72 -8.77 39.67 -19.38
N VAL A 73 -9.39 39.91 -20.55
CA VAL A 73 -10.20 41.12 -20.77
C VAL A 73 -11.39 41.19 -19.82
N GLU A 74 -12.09 40.07 -19.62
CA GLU A 74 -13.23 40.02 -18.69
C GLU A 74 -12.76 40.16 -17.23
N TRP A 75 -11.62 39.58 -16.86
CA TRP A 75 -11.01 39.76 -15.53
C TRP A 75 -10.61 41.22 -15.27
N MET A 76 -10.05 41.91 -16.27
CA MET A 76 -9.70 43.33 -16.17
C MET A 76 -10.92 44.23 -15.90
N ARG A 77 -12.13 43.81 -16.28
CA ARG A 77 -13.38 44.53 -15.97
C ARG A 77 -13.83 44.34 -14.52
N ASN A 78 -13.42 43.25 -13.88
CA ASN A 78 -13.75 42.99 -12.47
C ASN A 78 -12.55 42.33 -11.74
N PRO A 79 -11.50 43.09 -11.41
CA PRO A 79 -10.28 42.56 -10.80
C PRO A 79 -10.45 42.09 -9.34
N GLN A 80 -11.62 42.37 -8.73
CA GLN A 80 -11.99 41.93 -7.38
C GLN A 80 -12.82 40.63 -7.40
N SER A 81 -13.25 40.14 -8.57
CA SER A 81 -13.98 38.89 -8.66
C SER A 81 -13.10 37.71 -8.23
N ASP A 82 -13.72 36.75 -7.53
CA ASP A 82 -13.04 35.54 -7.07
C ASP A 82 -12.51 34.77 -8.28
N VAL A 83 -11.23 34.39 -8.23
CA VAL A 83 -10.39 33.93 -9.36
C VAL A 83 -10.81 32.56 -9.92
N SER A 84 -11.99 32.06 -9.54
CA SER A 84 -12.61 30.80 -10.01
C SER A 84 -12.80 30.70 -11.54
N TYR A 85 -12.73 31.81 -12.29
CA TYR A 85 -12.79 31.80 -13.76
C TYR A 85 -11.47 31.38 -14.44
N THR A 86 -10.32 31.50 -13.75
CA THR A 86 -9.00 31.14 -14.36
C THR A 86 -8.73 29.64 -14.35
N ALA A 87 -9.23 28.91 -13.35
CA ALA A 87 -9.17 27.45 -13.32
C ALA A 87 -10.02 26.80 -14.43
N GLN A 88 -11.18 27.39 -14.76
CA GLN A 88 -12.01 26.94 -15.88
C GLN A 88 -11.29 27.06 -17.23
N ALA A 89 -10.34 27.97 -17.41
CA ALA A 89 -9.58 28.07 -18.65
C ALA A 89 -8.75 26.82 -18.96
N PHE A 90 -8.33 26.07 -17.92
CA PHE A 90 -7.68 24.76 -18.07
C PHE A 90 -8.67 23.61 -18.29
N GLU A 91 -9.95 23.80 -17.94
CA GLU A 91 -11.05 22.88 -18.27
C GLU A 91 -11.43 22.93 -19.76
N VAL A 92 -11.13 24.04 -20.45
CA VAL A 92 -11.41 24.24 -21.89
C VAL A 92 -10.39 23.53 -22.80
N VAL A 93 -9.32 22.94 -22.25
CA VAL A 93 -8.34 22.18 -23.04
C VAL A 93 -9.02 20.94 -23.66
N PRO A 94 -9.06 20.80 -25.00
CA PRO A 94 -9.73 19.69 -25.67
C PRO A 94 -9.22 18.33 -25.18
N GLN A 95 -10.12 17.34 -25.07
CA GLN A 95 -9.81 15.99 -24.59
C GLN A 95 -8.67 15.32 -25.38
N ASP A 96 -8.57 15.61 -26.68
CA ASP A 96 -7.52 15.09 -27.55
C ASP A 96 -6.13 15.64 -27.20
N LEU A 97 -6.05 16.86 -26.68
CA LEU A 97 -4.80 17.50 -26.25
C LEU A 97 -4.33 16.90 -24.91
N ARG A 98 -5.26 16.65 -23.99
CA ARG A 98 -4.98 16.06 -22.66
C ARG A 98 -4.38 14.65 -22.70
N ARG A 99 -4.69 13.88 -23.75
CA ARG A 99 -4.23 12.48 -23.88
C ARG A 99 -2.84 12.33 -24.48
N ARG A 100 -2.31 13.35 -25.18
CA ARG A 100 -1.10 13.25 -26.00
C ARG A 100 0.04 14.18 -25.61
N ILE A 101 -0.25 15.25 -24.87
CA ILE A 101 0.78 16.18 -24.37
C ILE A 101 1.11 15.83 -22.93
N ALA A 102 2.40 15.70 -22.61
CA ALA A 102 2.84 15.46 -21.24
C ALA A 102 2.52 16.68 -20.37
N LEU A 103 2.12 16.47 -19.12
CA LEU A 103 1.73 17.56 -18.22
C LEU A 103 2.83 18.64 -18.05
N ARG A 104 4.10 18.23 -18.02
CA ARG A 104 5.26 19.14 -18.02
C ARG A 104 5.27 20.08 -19.23
N GLN A 105 4.99 19.55 -20.42
CA GLN A 105 4.91 20.32 -21.65
C GLN A 105 3.75 21.33 -21.60
N SER A 106 2.63 20.99 -20.96
CA SER A 106 1.53 21.93 -20.73
C SER A 106 1.93 23.11 -19.85
N VAL A 107 2.67 22.88 -18.77
CA VAL A 107 3.21 23.95 -17.91
C VAL A 107 4.19 24.84 -18.68
N ASP A 108 5.08 24.24 -19.48
CA ASP A 108 6.02 24.99 -20.31
C ASP A 108 5.30 25.88 -21.33
N MET A 109 4.24 25.40 -21.99
CA MET A 109 3.41 26.23 -22.90
C MET A 109 2.76 27.41 -22.16
N VAL A 110 2.19 27.19 -20.98
CA VAL A 110 1.56 28.25 -20.18
C VAL A 110 2.58 29.32 -19.83
N ARG A 111 3.76 28.91 -19.34
CA ARG A 111 4.85 29.82 -18.99
C ARG A 111 5.28 30.68 -20.19
N ILE A 112 5.57 30.06 -21.33
CA ILE A 112 6.00 30.76 -22.54
C ILE A 112 4.91 31.71 -23.07
N THR A 113 3.64 31.33 -22.95
CA THR A 113 2.50 32.21 -23.29
C THR A 113 2.44 33.44 -22.40
N MET A 114 2.66 33.27 -21.10
CA MET A 114 2.66 34.38 -20.15
C MET A 114 3.81 35.35 -20.43
N GLU A 115 5.01 34.82 -20.67
CA GLU A 115 6.18 35.62 -21.07
C GLU A 115 5.87 36.45 -22.34
N PHE A 116 5.24 35.84 -23.35
CA PHE A 116 4.79 36.57 -24.54
C PHE A 116 3.81 37.71 -24.21
N PHE A 117 2.79 37.46 -23.40
CA PHE A 117 1.81 38.50 -23.07
C PHE A 117 2.38 39.61 -22.20
N GLU A 118 3.31 39.30 -21.30
CA GLU A 118 4.03 40.30 -20.50
C GLU A 118 4.83 41.26 -21.40
N GLU A 119 5.36 40.80 -22.53
CA GLU A 119 6.02 41.64 -23.51
C GLU A 119 5.04 42.43 -24.39
N VAL A 120 3.96 41.79 -24.86
CA VAL A 120 3.10 42.36 -25.93
C VAL A 120 1.95 43.22 -25.41
N VAL A 121 1.33 42.85 -24.28
CA VAL A 121 0.16 43.57 -23.76
C VAL A 121 0.48 45.03 -23.40
N PRO A 122 1.62 45.36 -22.76
CA PRO A 122 1.99 46.76 -22.48
C PRO A 122 2.14 47.63 -23.73
N LEU A 123 2.59 47.05 -24.85
CA LEU A 123 2.81 47.76 -26.12
C LEU A 123 1.50 48.26 -26.76
N LEU A 124 0.34 47.79 -26.29
CA LEU A 124 -0.97 48.20 -26.80
C LEU A 124 -1.48 49.50 -26.15
N ALA A 125 -0.78 49.99 -25.11
CA ALA A 125 -1.08 51.23 -24.43
C ALA A 125 -0.90 52.45 -25.36
N ARG A 126 -1.78 53.44 -25.22
CA ARG A 126 -1.67 54.75 -25.90
C ARG A 126 -1.45 55.92 -24.96
N SER A 127 -1.39 55.65 -23.66
CA SER A 127 -1.09 56.63 -22.61
C SER A 127 -0.29 55.95 -21.49
N GLU A 128 0.40 56.75 -20.69
CA GLU A 128 1.17 56.27 -19.54
C GLU A 128 0.28 55.60 -18.47
N GLU A 129 -0.95 56.10 -18.29
CA GLU A 129 -1.96 55.47 -17.43
C GLU A 129 -2.37 54.09 -17.97
N GLN A 130 -2.60 53.95 -19.28
CA GLN A 130 -2.92 52.66 -19.91
C GLN A 130 -1.74 51.68 -19.81
N LEU A 131 -0.51 52.17 -19.98
CA LEU A 131 0.69 51.36 -19.86
C LEU A 131 0.79 50.78 -18.45
N THR A 132 0.68 51.64 -17.43
CA THR A 132 0.74 51.24 -16.02
C THR A 132 -0.34 50.21 -15.69
N ALA A 133 -1.58 50.43 -16.16
CA ALA A 133 -2.69 49.53 -15.86
C ALA A 133 -2.62 48.19 -16.61
N LEU A 134 -2.21 48.19 -17.88
CA LEU A 134 -2.03 46.96 -18.66
C LEU A 134 -0.87 46.12 -18.12
N THR A 135 0.26 46.75 -17.77
CA THR A 135 1.40 46.07 -17.14
C THR A 135 1.03 45.49 -15.77
N ALA A 136 0.38 46.28 -14.90
CA ALA A 136 -0.08 45.80 -13.60
C ALA A 136 -1.11 44.66 -13.75
N GLY A 137 -1.99 44.77 -14.73
CA GLY A 137 -3.04 43.78 -15.00
C GLY A 137 -2.47 42.47 -15.48
N ILE A 138 -1.59 42.50 -16.49
CA ILE A 138 -1.02 41.27 -17.05
C ILE A 138 -0.14 40.54 -16.04
N LEU A 139 0.66 41.26 -15.23
CA LEU A 139 1.49 40.64 -14.20
C LEU A 139 0.68 40.00 -13.07
N ARG A 140 -0.43 40.64 -12.66
CA ARG A 140 -1.31 40.06 -11.64
C ARG A 140 -2.08 38.86 -12.19
N TYR A 141 -2.61 38.97 -13.40
CA TYR A 141 -3.32 37.87 -14.05
C TYR A 141 -2.41 36.69 -14.37
N SER A 142 -1.17 36.93 -14.83
CA SER A 142 -0.19 35.87 -15.10
C SER A 142 0.16 35.11 -13.82
N ARG A 143 0.38 35.82 -12.71
CA ARG A 143 0.58 35.19 -11.39
C ARG A 143 -0.62 34.34 -10.96
N ASP A 144 -1.83 34.87 -11.05
CA ASP A 144 -3.04 34.17 -10.61
C ASP A 144 -3.30 32.92 -11.49
N LEU A 145 -3.08 33.02 -12.80
CA LEU A 145 -3.15 31.89 -13.75
C LEU A 145 -2.02 30.87 -13.53
N ALA A 146 -0.82 31.31 -13.13
CA ALA A 146 0.30 30.42 -12.80
C ALA A 146 0.01 29.61 -11.53
N PHE A 147 -0.59 30.21 -10.49
CA PHE A 147 -1.04 29.48 -9.31
C PHE A 147 -2.15 28.48 -9.64
N ALA A 148 -3.11 28.84 -10.48
CA ALA A 148 -4.15 27.91 -10.94
C ALA A 148 -3.56 26.71 -11.70
N ALA A 149 -2.56 26.94 -12.57
CA ALA A 149 -1.85 25.88 -13.27
C ALA A 149 -1.05 24.98 -12.31
N ALA A 150 -0.40 25.56 -11.30
CA ALA A 150 0.35 24.84 -10.28
C ALA A 150 -0.56 23.97 -9.40
N SER A 151 -1.73 24.48 -8.99
CA SER A 151 -2.74 23.70 -8.26
C SER A 151 -3.25 22.53 -9.10
N ALA A 152 -3.61 22.74 -10.36
CA ALA A 152 -4.05 21.66 -11.25
C ALA A 152 -2.96 20.59 -11.47
N TYR A 153 -1.68 20.99 -11.47
CA TYR A 153 -0.55 20.06 -11.50
C TYR A 153 -0.45 19.25 -10.21
N ALA A 154 -0.54 19.92 -9.05
CA ALA A 154 -0.53 19.26 -7.75
C ALA A 154 -1.68 18.24 -7.64
N ASP A 155 -2.90 18.63 -8.00
CA ASP A 155 -4.09 17.77 -7.99
C ASP A 155 -3.91 16.52 -8.88
N GLN A 156 -3.31 16.66 -10.07
CA GLN A 156 -3.04 15.51 -10.95
C GLN A 156 -1.91 14.61 -10.44
N ALA A 157 -0.88 15.19 -9.83
CA ALA A 157 0.20 14.42 -9.21
C ALA A 157 -0.33 13.63 -7.99
N GLU A 158 -1.14 14.26 -7.15
CA GLU A 158 -1.85 13.62 -6.04
C GLU A 158 -2.81 12.53 -6.53
N ALA A 159 -3.57 12.78 -7.59
CA ALA A 159 -4.48 11.78 -8.16
C ALA A 159 -3.76 10.51 -8.65
N ARG A 160 -2.54 10.65 -9.18
CA ARG A 160 -1.71 9.50 -9.57
C ARG A 160 -1.14 8.77 -8.36
N GLY A 161 -0.58 9.48 -7.38
CA GLY A 161 -0.10 8.87 -6.14
C GLY A 161 -1.20 8.13 -5.39
N ALA A 162 -2.38 8.76 -5.27
CA ALA A 162 -3.55 8.14 -4.64
C ALA A 162 -4.11 6.94 -5.43
N TRP A 163 -3.88 6.85 -6.74
CA TRP A 163 -4.26 5.67 -7.51
C TRP A 163 -3.31 4.50 -7.22
N ASP A 164 -2.00 4.74 -7.19
CA ASP A 164 -0.99 3.73 -6.83
C ASP A 164 -1.21 3.21 -5.41
N THR A 165 -1.40 4.09 -4.41
CA THR A 165 -1.66 3.68 -3.02
C THR A 165 -2.95 2.88 -2.88
N ARG A 166 -4.03 3.26 -3.56
CA ARG A 166 -5.30 2.49 -3.53
C ARG A 166 -5.14 1.14 -4.19
N MET A 167 -4.40 1.07 -5.29
CA MET A 167 -4.14 -0.16 -6.01
C MET A 167 -3.29 -1.12 -5.18
N GLU A 168 -2.26 -0.60 -4.50
CA GLU A 168 -1.44 -1.34 -3.55
C GLU A 168 -2.26 -1.87 -2.38
N ALA A 169 -3.08 -1.03 -1.74
CA ALA A 169 -3.97 -1.42 -0.65
C ALA A 169 -4.95 -2.53 -1.08
N ASN A 170 -5.58 -2.39 -2.25
CA ASN A 170 -6.47 -3.42 -2.80
C ASN A 170 -5.72 -4.75 -3.04
N LEU A 171 -4.47 -4.69 -3.51
CA LEU A 171 -3.65 -5.88 -3.76
C LEU A 171 -3.27 -6.58 -2.45
N VAL A 172 -2.91 -5.81 -1.42
CA VAL A 172 -2.64 -6.34 -0.07
C VAL A 172 -3.90 -6.96 0.54
N ASP A 173 -5.04 -6.29 0.48
CA ASP A 173 -6.33 -6.82 0.97
C ASP A 173 -6.73 -8.10 0.23
N ALA A 174 -6.57 -8.16 -1.10
CA ALA A 174 -6.82 -9.38 -1.87
C ALA A 174 -5.94 -10.55 -1.43
N VAL A 175 -4.64 -10.31 -1.18
CA VAL A 175 -3.74 -11.35 -0.62
C VAL A 175 -4.18 -11.78 0.77
N VAL A 176 -4.52 -10.83 1.65
CA VAL A 176 -4.97 -11.12 3.01
C VAL A 176 -6.26 -11.94 3.01
N ARG A 177 -7.21 -11.65 2.12
CA ARG A 177 -8.48 -12.40 1.98
C ARG A 177 -8.33 -13.71 1.22
N GLY A 178 -7.28 -13.85 0.41
CA GLY A 178 -7.07 -15.02 -0.45
C GLY A 178 -7.86 -14.95 -1.75
N ASP A 179 -8.17 -13.75 -2.23
CA ASP A 179 -8.89 -13.50 -3.48
C ASP A 179 -7.91 -13.53 -4.67
N LEU A 180 -7.68 -14.73 -5.22
CA LEU A 180 -6.63 -15.00 -6.22
C LEU A 180 -7.13 -14.88 -7.67
N GLY A 181 -7.86 -13.80 -7.98
CA GLY A 181 -8.42 -13.58 -9.31
C GLY A 181 -7.37 -13.20 -10.38
N PRO A 182 -7.73 -13.29 -11.68
CA PRO A 182 -6.89 -12.78 -12.78
C PRO A 182 -6.54 -11.29 -12.64
N GLU A 183 -7.40 -10.53 -11.95
CA GLU A 183 -7.19 -9.12 -11.62
C GLU A 183 -5.94 -8.89 -10.77
N LEU A 184 -5.63 -9.79 -9.84
CA LEU A 184 -4.45 -9.74 -8.97
C LEU A 184 -3.15 -9.70 -9.80
N GLN A 185 -3.08 -10.49 -10.88
CA GLN A 185 -1.89 -10.55 -11.74
C GLN A 185 -1.70 -9.26 -12.53
N SER A 186 -2.78 -8.72 -13.10
CA SER A 186 -2.77 -7.44 -13.80
C SER A 186 -2.34 -6.31 -12.85
N GLN A 187 -2.85 -6.34 -11.62
CA GLN A 187 -2.55 -5.32 -10.62
C GLN A 187 -1.09 -5.41 -10.13
N ALA A 188 -0.61 -6.61 -9.84
CA ALA A 188 0.78 -6.85 -9.46
C ALA A 188 1.75 -6.38 -10.57
N ALA A 189 1.45 -6.70 -11.83
CA ALA A 189 2.28 -6.28 -12.97
C ALA A 189 2.35 -4.76 -13.11
N ALA A 190 1.24 -4.04 -12.88
CA ALA A 190 1.22 -2.58 -12.91
C ALA A 190 2.09 -1.94 -11.81
N LEU A 191 2.23 -2.61 -10.66
CA LEU A 191 3.11 -2.22 -9.55
C LEU A 191 4.54 -2.79 -9.70
N ASN A 192 4.91 -3.29 -10.87
CA ASN A 192 6.20 -3.92 -11.16
C ASN A 192 6.53 -5.12 -10.26
N TRP A 193 5.52 -5.81 -9.74
CA TRP A 193 5.69 -7.05 -9.01
C TRP A 193 5.51 -8.25 -9.93
N ASP A 194 6.49 -9.15 -9.95
CA ASP A 194 6.36 -10.47 -10.60
C ASP A 194 5.48 -11.39 -9.74
N ALA A 195 4.23 -11.62 -10.17
CA ALA A 195 3.26 -12.45 -9.44
C ALA A 195 3.73 -13.89 -9.21
N THR A 196 4.71 -14.37 -9.98
CA THR A 196 5.31 -15.70 -9.85
C THR A 196 6.49 -15.74 -8.86
N ALA A 197 7.00 -14.58 -8.45
CA ALA A 197 8.08 -14.51 -7.48
C ALA A 197 7.61 -14.92 -6.08
N PRO A 198 8.48 -15.54 -5.26
CA PRO A 198 8.18 -15.84 -3.87
C PRO A 198 7.81 -14.58 -3.09
N ALA A 199 6.94 -14.73 -2.10
CA ALA A 199 6.42 -13.61 -1.31
C ALA A 199 6.40 -13.97 0.18
N THR A 200 6.85 -13.05 1.03
CA THR A 200 6.80 -13.19 2.49
C THR A 200 6.03 -12.02 3.09
N VAL A 201 5.14 -12.27 4.05
CA VAL A 201 4.34 -11.23 4.70
C VAL A 201 4.86 -10.96 6.10
N LEU A 202 4.96 -9.67 6.44
CA LEU A 202 5.28 -9.17 7.77
C LEU A 202 4.07 -8.39 8.28
N VAL A 203 3.80 -8.52 9.58
CA VAL A 203 2.74 -7.78 10.27
C VAL A 203 3.31 -7.17 11.53
N GLY A 204 3.12 -5.88 11.70
CA GLY A 204 3.54 -5.15 12.88
C GLY A 204 2.72 -3.88 13.03
N THR A 205 3.26 -2.89 13.73
CA THR A 205 2.64 -1.56 13.86
C THR A 205 3.53 -0.54 13.16
N PRO A 206 2.95 0.46 12.46
CA PRO A 206 3.73 1.51 11.83
C PRO A 206 4.27 2.48 12.89
N GLN A 207 5.38 3.17 12.59
CA GLN A 207 5.88 4.23 13.47
C GLN A 207 4.85 5.33 13.73
N PRO A 208 4.70 5.80 14.98
CA PRO A 208 3.83 6.92 15.30
C PRO A 208 4.17 8.16 14.47
N GLY A 209 3.15 8.78 13.85
CA GLY A 209 3.31 9.99 13.04
C GLY A 209 3.88 9.77 11.63
N ARG A 210 4.09 8.51 11.21
CA ARG A 210 4.51 8.18 9.84
C ARG A 210 3.48 7.42 9.01
N MET A 211 2.27 7.20 9.54
CA MET A 211 1.21 6.42 8.89
C MET A 211 0.97 6.79 7.42
N ASP A 212 0.94 8.09 7.10
CA ASP A 212 0.67 8.59 5.74
C ASP A 212 1.81 8.31 4.74
N PHE A 213 3.02 8.01 5.22
CA PHE A 213 4.23 7.79 4.41
C PHE A 213 4.77 6.36 4.50
N VAL A 214 4.07 5.47 5.19
CA VAL A 214 4.55 4.09 5.43
C VAL A 214 4.80 3.36 4.12
N SER A 215 3.90 3.49 3.13
CA SER A 215 4.06 2.82 1.85
C SER A 215 5.29 3.31 1.09
N ASP A 216 5.55 4.62 1.11
CA ASP A 216 6.76 5.21 0.52
C ASP A 216 8.02 4.73 1.24
N ASP A 217 8.03 4.72 2.58
CA ASP A 217 9.17 4.24 3.39
C ASP A 217 9.49 2.76 3.10
N VAL A 218 8.46 1.91 2.99
CA VAL A 218 8.60 0.49 2.62
C VAL A 218 9.18 0.38 1.20
N HIS A 219 8.62 1.13 0.24
CA HIS A 219 9.04 1.08 -1.16
C HIS A 219 10.50 1.54 -1.33
N ASP A 220 10.89 2.60 -0.61
CA ASP A 220 12.26 3.12 -0.61
C ASP A 220 13.27 2.09 -0.10
N VAL A 221 12.95 1.40 0.99
CA VAL A 221 13.80 0.33 1.54
C VAL A 221 13.89 -0.84 0.56
N ALA A 222 12.76 -1.25 -0.04
CA ALA A 222 12.72 -2.35 -1.00
C ALA A 222 13.54 -2.04 -2.27
N LYS A 223 13.33 -0.86 -2.85
CA LYS A 223 14.01 -0.41 -4.07
C LYS A 223 15.53 -0.31 -3.88
N ARG A 224 16.01 0.21 -2.74
CA ARG A 224 17.45 0.28 -2.41
C ARG A 224 18.10 -1.10 -2.31
N ASN A 225 17.31 -2.12 -1.98
CA ASN A 225 17.76 -3.50 -1.84
C ASN A 225 17.39 -4.39 -3.05
N GLY A 226 16.88 -3.80 -4.14
CA GLY A 226 16.53 -4.53 -5.36
C GLY A 226 15.37 -5.53 -5.19
N ARG A 227 14.44 -5.23 -4.27
CA ARG A 227 13.26 -6.05 -3.98
C ARG A 227 11.98 -5.30 -4.33
N ALA A 228 10.92 -6.05 -4.57
CA ALA A 228 9.57 -5.52 -4.63
C ALA A 228 8.93 -5.60 -3.25
N ALA A 229 8.15 -4.59 -2.88
CA ALA A 229 7.39 -4.54 -1.65
C ALA A 229 5.99 -3.95 -1.92
N LEU A 230 5.01 -4.44 -1.18
CA LEU A 230 3.64 -3.92 -1.11
C LEU A 230 3.29 -3.76 0.36
N SER A 231 2.49 -2.77 0.70
CA SER A 231 2.16 -2.45 2.07
C SER A 231 0.82 -1.76 2.19
N ASP A 232 0.09 -2.12 3.25
CA ASP A 232 -1.15 -1.44 3.61
C ASP A 232 -1.31 -1.41 5.13
N VAL A 233 -2.04 -0.41 5.61
CA VAL A 233 -2.39 -0.25 7.03
C VAL A 233 -3.80 -0.77 7.26
N HIS A 234 -3.89 -1.99 7.79
CA HIS A 234 -5.15 -2.64 8.16
C HIS A 234 -5.49 -2.31 9.62
N GLY A 235 -6.28 -1.25 9.82
CA GLY A 235 -6.61 -0.75 11.16
C GLY A 235 -5.38 -0.17 11.86
N THR A 236 -4.84 -0.87 12.86
CA THR A 236 -3.61 -0.46 13.54
C THR A 236 -2.36 -1.18 13.05
N TRP A 237 -2.51 -2.19 12.20
CA TRP A 237 -1.38 -3.00 11.75
C TRP A 237 -0.90 -2.60 10.38
N LEU A 238 0.42 -2.50 10.25
CA LEU A 238 1.09 -2.46 8.97
C LEU A 238 1.29 -3.90 8.49
N VAL A 239 0.66 -4.23 7.37
CA VAL A 239 0.87 -5.47 6.63
C VAL A 239 1.80 -5.16 5.48
N THR A 240 2.93 -5.86 5.40
CA THR A 240 3.94 -5.67 4.35
C THR A 240 4.24 -6.99 3.66
N ILE A 241 4.09 -7.01 2.34
CA ILE A 241 4.44 -8.14 1.47
C ILE A 241 5.76 -7.81 0.79
N ILE A 242 6.74 -8.69 0.90
CA ILE A 242 8.07 -8.51 0.30
C ILE A 242 8.41 -9.67 -0.63
N SER A 243 9.14 -9.37 -1.71
CA SER A 243 9.58 -10.40 -2.65
C SER A 243 10.73 -11.21 -2.04
N GLY A 244 10.65 -12.53 -2.17
CA GLY A 244 11.65 -13.48 -1.67
C GLY A 244 11.50 -13.84 -0.20
N GLY A 245 12.42 -14.68 0.28
CA GLY A 245 12.56 -15.00 1.70
C GLY A 245 13.34 -13.92 2.47
N LEU A 246 13.29 -14.04 3.79
CA LEU A 246 14.06 -13.23 4.74
C LEU A 246 15.00 -14.10 5.54
N SER A 247 16.26 -13.67 5.62
CA SER A 247 17.22 -14.18 6.61
C SER A 247 17.36 -13.22 7.78
N PRO A 248 17.53 -13.71 9.03
CA PRO A 248 17.87 -12.86 10.18
C PRO A 248 19.12 -12.00 9.98
N THR A 249 20.05 -12.44 9.12
CA THR A 249 21.29 -11.71 8.81
C THR A 249 21.13 -10.73 7.64
N ASP A 250 19.94 -10.63 7.05
CA ASP A 250 19.73 -9.75 5.89
C ASP A 250 19.77 -8.28 6.31
N ARG A 251 20.62 -7.51 5.62
CA ARG A 251 20.63 -6.04 5.75
C ARG A 251 19.27 -5.44 5.43
N PHE A 252 18.60 -5.98 4.41
CA PHE A 252 17.24 -5.56 4.03
C PHE A 252 16.26 -5.68 5.19
N LEU A 253 16.28 -6.80 5.93
CA LEU A 253 15.42 -6.97 7.10
C LEU A 253 15.71 -5.91 8.17
N SER A 254 16.99 -5.66 8.44
CA SER A 254 17.43 -4.65 9.42
C SER A 254 16.99 -3.23 9.06
N GLU A 255 16.98 -2.88 7.78
CA GLU A 255 16.47 -1.59 7.29
C GLU A 255 14.94 -1.54 7.35
N LEU A 256 14.25 -2.62 6.96
CA LEU A 256 12.79 -2.72 6.98
C LEU A 256 12.23 -2.63 8.41
N MET A 257 12.92 -3.19 9.42
CA MET A 257 12.52 -3.08 10.84
C MET A 257 12.54 -1.64 11.39
N LYS A 258 13.13 -0.68 10.66
CA LYS A 258 13.07 0.74 11.01
C LYS A 258 11.80 1.43 10.51
N VAL A 259 10.98 0.77 9.70
CA VAL A 259 9.67 1.30 9.27
C VAL A 259 8.58 0.97 10.29
N PHE A 260 8.72 -0.18 10.96
CA PHE A 260 7.86 -0.60 12.05
C PHE A 260 8.21 0.12 13.36
N ASP A 261 7.22 0.28 14.23
CA ASP A 261 7.40 0.72 15.61
C ASP A 261 8.17 -0.32 16.45
N ASP A 262 8.60 0.06 17.65
CA ASP A 262 9.37 -0.78 18.58
C ASP A 262 8.61 -2.01 19.11
N GLY A 263 7.31 -2.10 18.83
CA GLY A 263 6.46 -3.24 19.12
C GLY A 263 6.82 -4.53 18.35
N PRO A 264 6.06 -5.62 18.59
CA PRO A 264 6.29 -6.90 17.94
C PRO A 264 6.07 -6.81 16.42
N VAL A 265 6.91 -7.54 15.68
CA VAL A 265 6.77 -7.74 14.24
C VAL A 265 6.80 -9.24 13.97
N VAL A 266 5.77 -9.74 13.30
CA VAL A 266 5.58 -11.16 13.01
C VAL A 266 5.76 -11.43 11.54
N VAL A 267 6.53 -12.47 11.20
CA VAL A 267 6.85 -12.87 9.83
C VAL A 267 6.15 -14.18 9.50
N GLY A 268 5.32 -14.18 8.45
CA GLY A 268 4.70 -15.39 7.91
C GLY A 268 5.70 -16.27 7.16
N PRO A 269 5.35 -17.54 6.87
CA PRO A 269 6.19 -18.38 6.02
C PRO A 269 6.33 -17.79 4.60
N THR A 270 7.49 -17.96 3.97
CA THR A 270 7.66 -17.59 2.55
C THR A 270 6.77 -18.46 1.67
N ALA A 271 5.87 -17.81 0.93
CA ALA A 271 5.05 -18.44 -0.08
C ALA A 271 5.82 -18.52 -1.42
N PRO A 272 5.56 -19.55 -2.25
CA PRO A 272 6.26 -19.72 -3.54
C PRO A 272 5.88 -18.65 -4.57
N THR A 273 4.71 -18.03 -4.44
CA THR A 273 4.20 -16.99 -5.34
C THR A 273 3.42 -15.94 -4.56
N LEU A 274 3.18 -14.76 -5.15
CA LEU A 274 2.29 -13.75 -4.57
C LEU A 274 0.88 -14.29 -4.35
N GLY A 275 0.36 -15.08 -5.30
CA GLY A 275 -0.95 -15.71 -5.15
C GLY A 275 -1.02 -16.71 -3.99
N ALA A 276 0.09 -17.36 -3.63
CA ALA A 276 0.13 -18.25 -2.46
C ALA A 276 0.40 -17.50 -1.14
N ALA A 277 0.63 -16.18 -1.18
CA ALA A 277 0.99 -15.38 -0.01
C ALA A 277 -0.12 -15.22 1.01
N HIS A 278 -1.37 -15.60 0.67
CA HIS A 278 -2.48 -15.66 1.62
C HIS A 278 -2.13 -16.46 2.88
N ARG A 279 -1.46 -17.62 2.72
CA ARG A 279 -1.00 -18.41 3.87
C ARG A 279 0.00 -17.64 4.73
N SER A 280 0.92 -16.91 4.09
CA SER A 280 1.90 -16.07 4.78
C SER A 280 1.19 -14.99 5.60
N ALA A 281 0.24 -14.29 5.00
CA ALA A 281 -0.56 -13.25 5.64
C ALA A 281 -1.38 -13.78 6.82
N THR A 282 -2.17 -14.82 6.61
CA THR A 282 -3.03 -15.41 7.66
C THR A 282 -2.21 -15.88 8.87
N GLU A 283 -1.06 -16.52 8.64
CA GLU A 283 -0.21 -16.96 9.74
C GLU A 283 0.48 -15.79 10.45
N ALA A 284 0.93 -14.77 9.73
CA ALA A 284 1.54 -13.58 10.31
C ALA A 284 0.53 -12.79 11.16
N ILE A 285 -0.70 -12.62 10.66
CA ILE A 285 -1.81 -11.97 11.38
C ILE A 285 -2.20 -12.78 12.62
N ALA A 286 -2.35 -14.11 12.51
CA ALA A 286 -2.63 -14.98 13.65
C ALA A 286 -1.50 -14.91 14.69
N GLY A 287 -0.24 -14.87 14.24
CA GLY A 287 0.90 -14.67 15.12
C GLY A 287 0.91 -13.29 15.78
N MET A 288 0.53 -12.22 15.08
CA MET A 288 0.43 -10.88 15.66
C MET A 288 -0.60 -10.81 16.78
N ASN A 289 -1.72 -11.52 16.65
CA ASN A 289 -2.70 -11.69 17.72
C ASN A 289 -2.16 -12.48 18.92
N ALA A 290 -1.26 -13.43 18.67
CA ALA A 290 -0.78 -14.39 19.65
C ALA A 290 0.52 -13.98 20.36
N VAL A 291 1.31 -13.07 19.77
CA VAL A 291 2.68 -12.74 20.21
C VAL A 291 2.75 -12.23 21.64
N ALA A 292 1.68 -11.59 22.14
CA ALA A 292 1.58 -11.14 23.53
C ALA A 292 1.68 -12.31 24.54
N GLY A 293 1.37 -13.54 24.13
CA GLY A 293 1.53 -14.75 24.94
C GLY A 293 3.00 -15.14 25.19
N TRP A 294 3.95 -14.58 24.43
CA TRP A 294 5.38 -14.81 24.61
C TRP A 294 6.12 -13.47 24.81
N ALA A 295 6.22 -13.04 26.08
CA ALA A 295 6.83 -11.75 26.45
C ALA A 295 8.30 -11.58 25.99
N GLY A 296 9.03 -12.68 25.79
CA GLY A 296 10.41 -12.69 25.30
C GLY A 296 10.55 -13.05 23.83
N ALA A 297 9.51 -12.91 23.02
CA ALA A 297 9.57 -13.19 21.59
C ALA A 297 10.63 -12.31 20.89
N PRO A 298 11.44 -12.87 19.98
CA PRO A 298 12.41 -12.08 19.21
C PRO A 298 11.70 -11.07 18.30
N ARG A 299 12.42 -10.02 17.88
CA ARG A 299 11.94 -9.03 16.91
C ARG A 299 12.83 -9.04 15.67
N PRO A 300 12.32 -9.45 14.50
CA PRO A 300 11.01 -10.05 14.27
C PRO A 300 10.92 -11.50 14.79
N VAL A 301 9.69 -12.02 14.97
CA VAL A 301 9.40 -13.42 15.30
C VAL A 301 8.69 -14.11 14.13
N ALA A 302 9.08 -15.34 13.80
CA ALA A 302 8.36 -16.12 12.80
C ALA A 302 7.01 -16.60 13.37
N ALA A 303 5.94 -16.53 12.59
CA ALA A 303 4.61 -17.02 12.96
C ALA A 303 4.61 -18.52 13.32
N ARG A 304 5.58 -19.27 12.80
CA ARG A 304 5.83 -20.69 13.10
C ARG A 304 6.45 -20.93 14.48
N GLU A 305 7.06 -19.93 15.09
CA GLU A 305 7.53 -20.03 16.48
C GLU A 305 6.42 -19.76 17.50
N LEU A 306 5.26 -19.23 17.06
CA LEU A 306 4.10 -18.89 17.90
C LEU A 306 2.98 -19.94 17.85
N LEU A 307 3.26 -21.16 17.37
CA LEU A 307 2.26 -22.21 17.23
C LEU A 307 1.50 -22.52 18.53
N PRO A 308 2.15 -22.61 19.73
CA PRO A 308 1.42 -22.84 20.96
C PRO A 308 0.44 -21.71 21.31
N GLU A 309 0.89 -20.45 21.25
CA GLU A 309 0.06 -19.29 21.56
C GLU A 309 -1.11 -19.17 20.58
N ARG A 310 -0.85 -19.36 19.29
CA ARG A 310 -1.88 -19.38 18.25
C ARG A 310 -2.92 -20.47 18.49
N ALA A 311 -2.48 -21.69 18.80
CA ALA A 311 -3.39 -22.80 19.09
C ALA A 311 -4.25 -22.54 20.35
N LEU A 312 -3.67 -21.93 21.38
CA LEU A 312 -4.40 -21.54 22.60
C LEU A 312 -5.44 -20.44 22.34
N LEU A 313 -5.21 -19.57 21.35
CA LEU A 313 -6.20 -18.61 20.86
C LEU A 313 -7.24 -19.21 19.89
N GLY A 314 -7.19 -20.53 19.66
CA GLY A 314 -8.16 -21.23 18.81
C GLY A 314 -7.80 -21.27 17.32
N ASP A 315 -6.57 -20.93 16.93
CA ASP A 315 -6.11 -21.09 15.55
C ASP A 315 -6.00 -22.58 15.20
N ALA A 316 -6.98 -23.08 14.45
CA ALA A 316 -7.02 -24.47 14.01
C ALA A 316 -5.83 -24.85 13.12
N THR A 317 -5.29 -23.89 12.34
CA THR A 317 -4.14 -24.16 11.47
C THR A 317 -2.86 -24.36 12.28
N ALA A 318 -2.73 -23.67 13.42
CA ALA A 318 -1.62 -23.88 14.35
C ALA A 318 -1.71 -25.25 15.03
N ALA A 319 -2.92 -25.67 15.43
CA ALA A 319 -3.15 -27.01 15.98
C ALA A 319 -2.79 -28.12 14.97
N VAL A 320 -3.20 -27.97 13.71
CA VAL A 320 -2.83 -28.89 12.62
C VAL A 320 -1.32 -28.90 12.39
N ALA A 321 -0.66 -27.75 12.43
CA ALA A 321 0.79 -27.66 12.29
C ALA A 321 1.53 -28.36 13.44
N LEU A 322 1.12 -28.16 14.71
CA LEU A 322 1.70 -28.87 15.86
C LEU A 322 1.55 -30.39 15.72
N GLU A 323 0.40 -30.86 15.27
CA GLU A 323 0.20 -32.29 15.04
C GLU A 323 1.10 -32.82 13.90
N ALA A 324 1.16 -32.11 12.77
CA ALA A 324 1.88 -32.55 11.58
C ALA A 324 3.41 -32.45 11.72
N GLU A 325 3.92 -31.41 12.38
CA GLU A 325 5.35 -31.10 12.46
C GLU A 325 6.01 -31.65 13.73
N VAL A 326 5.24 -31.88 14.80
CA VAL A 326 5.78 -32.34 16.09
C VAL A 326 5.28 -33.73 16.45
N MET A 327 3.96 -33.91 16.54
CA MET A 327 3.41 -35.15 17.09
C MET A 327 3.49 -36.34 16.14
N ARG A 328 3.25 -36.14 14.84
CA ARG A 328 3.32 -37.21 13.83
C ARG A 328 4.75 -37.76 13.67
N PRO A 329 5.80 -36.93 13.46
CA PRO A 329 7.18 -37.44 13.40
C PRO A 329 7.58 -38.21 14.65
N LEU A 330 7.15 -37.74 15.83
CA LEU A 330 7.43 -38.39 17.10
C LEU A 330 6.69 -39.73 17.25
N SER A 331 5.44 -39.80 16.79
CA SER A 331 4.64 -41.03 16.77
C SER A 331 5.24 -42.08 15.85
N ASP A 332 5.67 -41.67 14.65
CA ASP A 332 6.27 -42.56 13.65
C ASP A 332 7.63 -43.10 14.11
N ALA A 333 8.39 -42.32 14.89
CA ALA A 333 9.66 -42.74 15.48
C ALA A 333 9.51 -43.76 16.62
N GLY A 334 8.32 -43.94 17.17
CA GLY A 334 7.95 -45.03 18.08
C GLY A 334 7.50 -44.61 19.49
N PRO A 335 6.71 -45.45 20.17
CA PRO A 335 6.01 -45.11 21.41
C PRO A 335 6.95 -44.76 22.57
N ALA A 336 8.14 -45.37 22.62
CA ALA A 336 9.12 -45.12 23.67
C ALA A 336 9.61 -43.66 23.73
N LEU A 337 9.62 -42.93 22.60
CA LEU A 337 10.01 -41.53 22.59
C LEU A 337 8.89 -40.63 23.14
N MET A 338 7.62 -40.90 22.79
CA MET A 338 6.47 -40.21 23.38
C MET A 338 6.39 -40.44 24.90
N GLU A 339 6.52 -41.68 25.35
CA GLU A 339 6.55 -42.02 26.79
C GLU A 339 7.67 -41.28 27.51
N THR A 340 8.85 -41.19 26.87
CA THR A 340 9.99 -40.48 27.46
C THR A 340 9.76 -38.99 27.53
N LEU A 341 9.15 -38.39 26.50
CA LEU A 341 8.80 -36.97 26.48
C LEU A 341 7.79 -36.65 27.58
N ASP A 342 6.68 -37.39 27.67
CA ASP A 342 5.66 -37.18 28.70
C ASP A 342 6.27 -37.33 30.11
N ALA A 343 7.02 -38.40 30.36
CA ALA A 343 7.67 -38.63 31.66
C ALA A 343 8.70 -37.56 32.02
N TYR A 344 9.48 -37.08 31.04
CA TYR A 344 10.47 -36.04 31.23
C TYR A 344 9.83 -34.69 31.58
N LEU A 345 8.81 -34.29 30.81
CA LEU A 345 8.09 -33.05 31.04
C LEU A 345 7.34 -33.09 32.39
N ASP A 346 6.77 -34.24 32.78
CA ASP A 346 6.10 -34.41 34.08
C ASP A 346 7.07 -34.39 35.26
N SER A 347 8.34 -34.69 34.99
CA SER A 347 9.42 -34.62 35.98
C SER A 347 10.04 -33.22 36.08
N GLY A 348 9.39 -32.18 35.50
CA GLY A 348 9.90 -30.81 35.48
C GLY A 348 11.23 -30.66 34.72
N GLY A 349 11.51 -31.54 33.75
CA GLY A 349 12.78 -31.56 33.02
C GLY A 349 13.95 -32.24 33.75
N ALA A 350 13.70 -32.91 34.88
CA ALA A 350 14.73 -33.63 35.62
C ALA A 350 15.01 -35.02 35.02
N ILE A 351 16.20 -35.20 34.43
CA ILE A 351 16.63 -36.45 33.78
C ILE A 351 16.63 -37.63 34.76
N GLU A 352 17.17 -37.46 35.97
CA GLU A 352 17.24 -38.52 36.98
C GLU A 352 15.85 -38.98 37.45
N ALA A 353 14.92 -38.05 37.60
CA ALA A 353 13.54 -38.36 37.97
C ALA A 353 12.79 -39.09 36.84
N CYS A 354 12.99 -38.64 35.59
CA CYS A 354 12.46 -39.32 34.41
C CYS A 354 13.00 -40.75 34.26
N ALA A 355 14.31 -40.94 34.44
CA ALA A 355 14.98 -42.23 34.38
C ALA A 355 14.40 -43.22 35.41
N ARG A 356 14.20 -42.78 36.65
CA ARG A 356 13.52 -43.56 37.70
C ARG A 356 12.07 -43.90 37.34
N LYS A 357 11.30 -42.94 36.80
CA LYS A 357 9.90 -43.15 36.39
C LYS A 357 9.75 -44.19 35.27
N LEU A 358 10.72 -44.25 34.37
CA LEU A 358 10.73 -45.15 33.21
C LEU A 358 11.53 -46.44 33.43
N PHE A 359 12.16 -46.63 34.59
CA PHE A 359 13.06 -47.76 34.88
C PHE A 359 14.18 -47.94 33.85
N VAL A 360 14.77 -46.83 33.38
CA VAL A 360 15.90 -46.82 32.43
C VAL A 360 17.09 -46.08 33.01
N HIS A 361 18.26 -46.21 32.38
CA HIS A 361 19.44 -45.45 32.76
C HIS A 361 19.31 -43.96 32.31
N PRO A 362 19.83 -42.98 33.07
CA PRO A 362 19.82 -41.55 32.67
C PRO A 362 20.39 -41.27 31.27
N ASN A 363 21.40 -42.03 30.84
CA ASN A 363 21.95 -41.93 29.48
C ASN A 363 20.92 -42.31 28.40
N THR A 364 20.06 -43.29 28.65
CA THR A 364 18.97 -43.66 27.74
C THR A 364 17.96 -42.52 27.61
N VAL A 365 17.65 -41.82 28.70
CA VAL A 365 16.80 -40.61 28.65
C VAL A 365 17.46 -39.54 27.79
N ARG A 366 18.73 -39.18 28.05
CA ARG A 366 19.47 -38.19 27.24
C ARG A 366 19.47 -38.54 25.76
N TYR A 367 19.70 -39.82 25.45
CA TYR A 367 19.68 -40.31 24.08
C TYR A 367 18.31 -40.13 23.42
N ARG A 368 17.22 -40.48 24.12
CA ARG A 368 15.86 -40.32 23.61
C ARG A 368 15.46 -38.85 23.48
N LEU A 369 15.86 -37.99 24.41
CA LEU A 369 15.64 -36.54 24.29
C LEU A 369 16.36 -35.94 23.08
N LYS A 370 17.60 -36.36 22.83
CA LYS A 370 18.32 -35.98 21.61
C LYS A 370 17.58 -36.45 20.35
N ARG A 371 17.12 -37.70 20.32
CA ARG A 371 16.31 -38.20 19.20
C ARG A 371 15.01 -37.43 19.01
N ILE A 372 14.34 -37.03 20.10
CA ILE A 372 13.14 -36.18 20.03
C ILE A 372 13.48 -34.85 19.33
N ALA A 373 14.60 -34.22 19.71
CA ALA A 373 15.08 -33.01 19.04
C ALA A 373 15.38 -33.26 17.56
N ASP A 374 16.03 -34.38 17.22
CA ASP A 374 16.36 -34.73 15.83
C ASP A 374 15.09 -34.91 14.96
N PHE A 375 14.01 -35.46 15.50
CA PHE A 375 12.77 -35.70 14.74
C PHE A 375 11.81 -34.50 14.68
N THR A 376 11.80 -33.67 15.72
CA THR A 376 10.83 -32.55 15.84
C THR A 376 11.45 -31.18 15.56
N GLY A 377 12.78 -31.10 15.52
CA GLY A 377 13.51 -29.82 15.49
C GLY A 377 13.40 -29.02 16.79
N ARG A 378 12.87 -29.60 17.87
CA ARG A 378 12.62 -28.95 19.16
C ARG A 378 13.39 -29.65 20.28
N ASP A 379 14.27 -28.93 20.96
CA ASP A 379 15.07 -29.50 22.05
C ASP A 379 14.27 -29.50 23.37
N PRO A 380 13.90 -30.67 23.95
CA PRO A 380 13.15 -30.71 25.20
C PRO A 380 13.88 -30.08 26.39
N THR A 381 15.20 -29.89 26.31
CA THR A 381 15.99 -29.25 27.37
C THR A 381 15.93 -27.73 27.32
N VAL A 382 15.53 -27.15 26.19
CA VAL A 382 15.31 -25.71 26.03
C VAL A 382 13.90 -25.37 26.54
N PRO A 383 13.73 -24.40 27.47
CA PRO A 383 12.42 -24.09 28.05
C PRO A 383 11.33 -23.75 27.02
N ARG A 384 11.69 -22.99 25.97
CA ARG A 384 10.75 -22.62 24.91
C ARG A 384 10.26 -23.84 24.12
N ASP A 385 11.18 -24.69 23.68
CA ASP A 385 10.87 -25.88 22.91
C ASP A 385 10.14 -26.94 23.77
N SER A 386 10.52 -27.08 25.05
CA SER A 386 9.80 -27.89 26.02
C SER A 386 8.32 -27.46 26.14
N TYR A 387 8.05 -26.16 26.12
CA TYR A 387 6.69 -25.63 26.14
C TYR A 387 5.94 -25.96 24.84
N VAL A 388 6.58 -25.77 23.68
CA VAL A 388 6.02 -26.16 22.37
C VAL A 388 5.65 -27.65 22.36
N LEU A 389 6.56 -28.53 22.79
CA LEU A 389 6.36 -29.97 22.86
C LEU A 389 5.22 -30.36 23.81
N ARG A 390 5.11 -29.68 24.97
CA ARG A 390 4.03 -29.91 25.93
C ARG A 390 2.66 -29.54 25.35
N VAL A 391 2.56 -28.39 24.70
CA VAL A 391 1.32 -27.92 24.08
C VAL A 391 0.96 -28.82 22.90
N ALA A 392 1.92 -29.17 22.03
CA ALA A 392 1.72 -30.12 20.93
C ALA A 392 1.14 -31.46 21.43
N SER A 393 1.72 -32.02 22.50
CA SER A 393 1.24 -33.28 23.10
C SER A 393 -0.19 -33.17 23.62
N THR A 394 -0.54 -32.02 24.20
CA THR A 394 -1.88 -31.77 24.73
C THR A 394 -2.90 -31.58 23.61
N VAL A 395 -2.59 -30.74 22.62
CA VAL A 395 -3.44 -30.48 21.44
C VAL A 395 -3.65 -31.76 20.63
N GLY A 396 -2.61 -32.56 20.42
CA GLY A 396 -2.71 -33.84 19.71
C GLY A 396 -3.63 -34.84 20.42
N ARG A 397 -3.57 -34.94 21.75
CA ARG A 397 -4.50 -35.77 22.54
C ARG A 397 -5.95 -35.30 22.42
N LEU A 398 -6.19 -33.99 22.57
CA LEU A 398 -7.54 -33.41 22.44
C LEU A 398 -8.12 -33.61 21.04
N THR A 399 -7.31 -33.43 20.00
CA THR A 399 -7.73 -33.58 18.60
C THR A 399 -8.12 -35.03 18.30
N ARG A 400 -7.32 -36.01 18.75
CA ARG A 400 -7.63 -37.44 18.60
C ARG A 400 -8.91 -37.85 19.35
N GLN A 401 -9.10 -37.35 20.57
CA GLN A 401 -10.32 -37.63 21.34
C GLN A 401 -11.57 -37.08 20.64
N ALA A 402 -11.50 -35.87 20.08
CA ALA A 402 -12.60 -35.29 19.31
C ALA A 402 -12.93 -36.15 18.06
N GLN A 403 -11.91 -36.58 17.30
CA GLN A 403 -12.08 -37.43 16.12
C GLN A 403 -12.69 -38.80 16.47
N GLN A 404 -12.28 -39.43 17.57
CA GLN A 404 -12.85 -40.69 18.06
C GLN A 404 -14.32 -40.52 18.49
N SER A 405 -14.66 -39.39 19.13
CA SER A 405 -16.03 -39.10 19.55
C SER A 405 -16.95 -38.86 18.34
N SER A 406 -16.49 -38.14 17.31
CA SER A 406 -17.26 -37.88 16.09
C SER A 406 -17.46 -39.14 15.23
N SER A 407 -16.46 -40.02 15.16
CA SER A 407 -16.57 -41.29 14.42
C SER A 407 -17.50 -42.29 15.13
N ALA A 408 -17.51 -42.34 16.46
CA ALA A 408 -18.45 -43.16 17.23
C ALA A 408 -19.92 -42.75 17.02
N VAL A 409 -20.21 -41.44 16.97
CA VAL A 409 -21.57 -40.90 16.72
C VAL A 409 -22.04 -41.17 15.29
N THR A 410 -21.12 -41.18 14.32
CA THR A 410 -21.45 -41.47 12.92
C THR A 410 -21.66 -42.97 12.69
N GLY A 411 -20.86 -43.82 13.35
CA GLY A 411 -21.02 -45.28 13.32
C GLY A 411 -22.32 -45.78 13.98
N SER A 412 -22.78 -45.14 15.06
CA SER A 412 -24.05 -45.50 15.70
C SER A 412 -25.29 -45.16 14.87
N ARG A 413 -25.19 -44.24 13.89
CA ARG A 413 -26.31 -43.89 12.98
C ARG A 413 -26.46 -44.87 11.81
N GLN A 414 -25.46 -45.69 11.49
CA GLN A 414 -25.53 -46.65 10.37
C GLN A 414 -26.07 -48.04 10.74
N VAL A 415 -26.26 -48.36 12.03
CA VAL A 415 -26.72 -49.70 12.47
C VAL A 415 -28.24 -49.77 12.71
N ALA A 416 -28.97 -48.67 12.56
CA ALA A 416 -30.44 -48.63 12.68
C ALA A 416 -31.11 -48.54 11.29
N GLY A 417 -31.03 -49.62 10.51
CA GLY A 417 -31.56 -49.68 9.14
C GLY A 417 -32.20 -51.03 8.79
N VAL A 418 -33.39 -51.27 9.34
CA VAL A 418 -34.53 -52.04 8.78
C VAL A 418 -34.30 -53.51 8.34
N THR A 419 -34.79 -54.45 9.15
CA THR A 419 -35.18 -55.80 8.69
C THR A 419 -36.53 -55.72 7.96
N PRO A 420 -36.69 -56.22 6.72
CA PRO A 420 -37.99 -56.27 6.05
C PRO A 420 -38.80 -57.44 6.59
N VAL A 421 -40.04 -57.18 7.02
CA VAL A 421 -41.03 -58.20 7.32
C VAL A 421 -41.67 -58.66 6.02
N THR A 422 -41.41 -59.90 5.64
CA THR A 422 -42.09 -60.62 4.55
C THR A 422 -43.39 -61.21 5.11
N LEU A 423 -44.55 -60.85 4.56
CA LEU A 423 -45.78 -61.63 4.71
C LEU A 423 -46.40 -61.88 3.34
N ALA A 424 -46.73 -63.15 3.13
CA ALA A 424 -46.94 -63.82 1.86
C ALA A 424 -48.37 -63.72 1.33
N ASP A 425 -48.47 -63.86 0.01
CA ASP A 425 -49.67 -64.24 -0.73
C ASP A 425 -50.35 -65.49 -0.16
N GLN A 426 -51.68 -65.47 -0.07
CA GLN A 426 -52.52 -66.64 -0.33
C GLN A 426 -53.75 -66.25 -1.16
N THR A 427 -53.80 -66.85 -2.34
CA THR A 427 -54.91 -66.86 -3.31
C THR A 427 -56.05 -67.81 -2.89
N GLY A 428 -57.29 -67.39 -3.16
CA GLY A 428 -58.31 -68.22 -3.81
C GLY A 428 -59.31 -69.00 -2.95
N ALA A 429 -60.56 -68.50 -2.90
CA ALA A 429 -61.83 -69.17 -3.25
C ALA A 429 -63.01 -68.27 -2.89
#